data_AF-A0A1X7PJW4-F1
#
_entry.id   AF-A0A1X7PJW4-F1
#
_cell.length_a   1.000
_cell.length_b   1.000
_cell.length_c   1.000
_cell.angle_alpha   90.00
_cell.angle_beta   90.00
_cell.angle_gamma   90.00
#
_symmetry.space_group_name_H-M   'P 1'
#
loop_
_entity.id
_entity.type
_entity.pdbx_description
1 polymer ?
#
loop_
_entity_poly.entity_id
_entity_poly.type
_entity_poly.pdbx_seq_one_letter_code
_entity_poly.pdbx_strand_id
1 'polypeptide(L)'
;MALRLPGRITVERASSATGLQPVEHEILGEMASSLGEAGRRAEQALAKLAEDEAGLEGEAREKRLRAVAAAVQAYFIQRELCGMRRHDDVIREMGIPKRILARLGAR
;
A
#
# COMPACT_ATOMS: atom_id res chain seq x y z
N MET A 1 5.69 34.04 -49.03
CA MET A 1 7.05 33.57 -48.68
C MET A 1 6.88 32.28 -47.86
N ALA A 2 7.06 31.13 -48.50
CA ALA A 2 6.81 29.82 -47.87
C ALA A 2 8.11 29.31 -47.23
N LEU A 3 8.11 29.14 -45.91
CA LEU A 3 9.24 28.55 -45.20
C LEU A 3 9.10 27.02 -45.27
N ARG A 4 9.93 26.39 -46.11
CA ARG A 4 10.18 24.95 -46.10
C ARG A 4 11.22 24.64 -45.03
N LEU A 5 10.89 23.76 -44.07
CA LEU A 5 11.87 23.23 -43.12
C LEU A 5 12.69 22.11 -43.80
N PRO A 6 14.02 22.21 -43.86
CA PRO A 6 14.86 21.17 -44.45
C PRO A 6 15.06 20.01 -43.48
N GLY A 7 14.68 18.81 -43.95
CA GLY A 7 15.52 17.61 -43.95
C GLY A 7 16.11 17.09 -42.63
N ARG A 8 15.62 15.91 -42.25
CA ARG A 8 16.28 14.86 -41.44
C ARG A 8 16.32 15.13 -39.93
N ILE A 9 15.18 14.89 -39.29
CA ILE A 9 15.20 14.33 -37.94
C ILE A 9 15.81 12.93 -38.08
N THR A 10 17.05 12.78 -37.67
CA THR A 10 17.59 11.50 -37.25
C THR A 10 16.67 10.97 -36.16
N VAL A 11 15.87 9.94 -36.49
CA VAL A 11 15.23 9.09 -35.49
C VAL A 11 16.34 8.26 -34.86
N GLU A 12 17.20 8.91 -34.10
CA GLU A 12 18.14 8.23 -33.22
C GLU A 12 17.51 8.17 -31.84
N ARG A 13 17.23 6.93 -31.44
CA ARG A 13 16.78 6.48 -30.13
C ARG A 13 15.27 6.54 -29.82
N ALA A 14 14.45 6.06 -30.74
CA ALA A 14 13.32 5.21 -30.33
C ALA A 14 13.85 3.77 -30.12
N SER A 15 14.77 3.59 -29.18
CA SER A 15 15.15 2.26 -28.73
C SER A 15 13.98 1.68 -27.94
N SER A 16 13.14 0.92 -28.65
CA SER A 16 12.39 -0.22 -28.13
C SER A 16 11.69 -0.03 -26.77
N ALA A 17 10.90 1.04 -26.62
CA ALA A 17 9.80 0.99 -25.66
C ALA A 17 8.70 0.13 -26.32
N THR A 18 8.68 -1.16 -26.01
CA THR A 18 7.53 -2.00 -26.33
C THR A 18 6.28 -1.32 -25.74
N GLY A 19 5.12 -1.39 -26.40
CA GLY A 19 3.88 -0.76 -25.91
C GLY A 19 3.40 -1.19 -24.52
N LEU A 20 4.12 -2.14 -23.89
CA LEU A 20 3.94 -2.60 -22.52
C LEU A 20 4.58 -1.66 -21.48
N GLN A 21 5.60 -0.87 -21.85
CA GLN A 21 6.33 0.01 -20.92
C GLN A 21 5.43 1.06 -20.22
N PRO A 22 4.49 1.73 -20.92
CA PRO A 22 3.57 2.67 -20.26
C PRO A 22 2.63 1.97 -19.27
N VAL A 23 2.13 0.78 -19.61
CA VAL A 23 1.23 0.00 -18.77
C VAL A 23 1.95 -0.50 -17.51
N GLU A 24 3.19 -0.97 -17.65
CA GLU A 24 4.03 -1.37 -16.51
C GLU A 24 4.26 -0.19 -15.56
N HIS A 25 4.52 1.01 -16.10
CA HIS A 25 4.68 2.22 -15.29
C HIS A 25 3.40 2.61 -14.54
N GLU A 26 2.23 2.52 -15.19
CA GLU A 26 0.94 2.76 -14.55
C GLU A 26 0.64 1.73 -13.45
N ILE A 27 0.90 0.45 -13.69
CA ILE A 27 0.73 -0.62 -12.70
C ILE A 27 1.64 -0.37 -11.49
N LEU A 28 2.91 -0.01 -11.71
CA LEU A 28 3.83 0.34 -10.62
C LEU A 28 3.35 1.56 -9.83
N GLY A 29 2.83 2.58 -10.51
CA GLY A 29 2.25 3.76 -9.87
C GLY A 29 1.03 3.44 -9.01
N GLU A 30 0.13 2.59 -9.52
CA GLU A 30 -1.06 2.14 -8.79
C GLU A 30 -0.68 1.27 -7.59
N MET A 31 0.25 0.32 -7.76
CA MET A 31 0.75 -0.51 -6.65
C MET A 31 1.34 0.35 -5.52
N ALA A 32 2.16 1.35 -5.86
CA ALA A 32 2.75 2.27 -4.89
C ALA A 32 1.67 3.09 -4.17
N SER A 33 0.68 3.60 -4.91
CA SER A 33 -0.43 4.38 -4.36
C SER A 33 -1.29 3.55 -3.41
N SER A 34 -1.68 2.34 -3.85
CA SER A 34 -2.47 1.38 -3.07
C SER A 34 -1.73 0.90 -1.83
N LEU A 35 -0.41 0.67 -1.91
CA LEU A 35 0.43 0.31 -0.76
C LEU A 35 0.50 1.44 0.28
N GLY A 36 0.76 2.67 -0.17
CA GLY A 36 0.80 3.83 0.72
C GLY A 36 -0.53 4.09 1.41
N GLU A 37 -1.64 3.93 0.69
CA GLU A 37 -2.98 4.08 1.26
C GLU A 37 -3.31 3.00 2.28
N ALA A 38 -2.99 1.74 1.99
CA ALA A 38 -3.19 0.65 2.96
C ALA A 38 -2.35 0.86 4.23
N GLY A 39 -1.11 1.33 4.10
CA GLY A 39 -0.24 1.67 5.23
C GLY A 39 -0.84 2.76 6.12
N ARG A 40 -1.23 3.90 5.53
CA ARG A 40 -1.87 5.01 6.27
C ARG A 40 -3.13 4.56 7.00
N ARG A 41 -3.96 3.72 6.38
CA ARG A 41 -5.18 3.18 7.03
C ARG A 41 -4.83 2.31 8.23
N ALA A 42 -3.81 1.47 8.12
CA ALA A 42 -3.35 0.64 9.23
C ALA A 42 -2.79 1.50 10.38
N GLU A 43 -1.96 2.50 10.07
CA GLU A 43 -1.44 3.47 11.06
C GLU A 43 -2.58 4.20 11.80
N GLN A 44 -3.55 4.74 11.05
CA GLN A 44 -4.70 5.44 11.62
C GLN A 44 -5.56 4.52 12.49
N ALA A 45 -5.74 3.25 12.09
CA ALA A 45 -6.50 2.29 12.87
C ALA A 45 -5.79 1.95 14.19
N LEU A 46 -4.47 1.77 14.15
CA LEU A 46 -3.64 1.52 15.34
C LEU A 46 -3.64 2.73 16.29
N ALA A 47 -3.50 3.95 15.76
CA ALA A 47 -3.57 5.17 16.54
C ALA A 47 -4.92 5.30 17.26
N LYS A 48 -6.03 5.12 16.53
CA LYS A 48 -7.38 5.12 17.11
C LYS A 48 -7.58 4.04 18.19
N LEU A 49 -6.96 2.88 18.01
CA LEU A 49 -7.01 1.82 19.03
C LEU A 49 -6.27 2.22 20.31
N ALA A 50 -5.15 2.94 20.19
CA ALA A 50 -4.38 3.44 21.33
C ALA A 50 -5.14 4.56 22.07
N GLU A 51 -5.81 5.45 21.34
CA GLU A 51 -6.65 6.51 21.92
C GLU A 51 -7.84 5.93 22.71
N ASP A 52 -8.44 4.84 22.22
CA ASP A 52 -9.63 4.23 22.80
C ASP A 52 -9.36 3.22 23.93
N GLU A 53 -8.09 2.96 24.29
CA GLU A 53 -7.71 1.78 25.08
C GLU A 53 -8.36 1.72 26.47
N ALA A 54 -8.81 2.85 27.02
CA ALA A 54 -9.50 2.95 28.30
C ALA A 54 -11.04 3.04 28.22
N GLY A 55 -11.63 3.30 27.03
CA GLY A 55 -13.05 3.67 26.90
C GLY A 55 -13.95 2.61 26.27
N LEU A 56 -13.38 1.59 25.61
CA LEU A 56 -14.15 0.56 24.92
C LEU A 56 -14.25 -0.72 25.75
N GLU A 57 -15.48 -1.17 25.96
CA GLU A 57 -15.78 -2.43 26.64
C GLU A 57 -16.63 -3.37 25.78
N GLY A 58 -16.67 -4.65 26.19
CA GLY A 58 -17.51 -5.68 25.59
C GLY A 58 -17.40 -5.76 24.06
N GLU A 59 -18.56 -5.79 23.40
CA GLU A 59 -18.69 -5.94 21.95
C GLU A 59 -18.05 -4.79 21.17
N ALA A 60 -18.11 -3.56 21.70
CA ALA A 60 -17.53 -2.39 21.05
C ALA A 60 -16.00 -2.51 20.96
N ARG A 61 -15.36 -3.00 22.02
CA ARG A 61 -13.92 -3.29 22.04
C ARG A 61 -13.56 -4.36 21.03
N GLU A 62 -14.31 -5.46 21.00
CA GLU A 62 -14.05 -6.53 20.04
C GLU A 62 -14.20 -6.07 18.59
N LYS A 63 -15.25 -5.31 18.29
CA LYS A 63 -15.49 -4.74 16.96
C LYS A 63 -14.34 -3.82 16.55
N ARG A 64 -13.82 -3.00 17.47
CA ARG A 64 -12.63 -2.16 17.22
C ARG A 64 -11.40 -3.01 16.93
N LEU A 65 -11.13 -4.05 17.74
CA LEU A 65 -10.00 -4.95 17.52
C LEU A 65 -10.08 -5.68 16.16
N ARG A 66 -11.27 -6.15 15.77
CA ARG A 66 -11.51 -6.77 14.45
C ARG A 66 -11.28 -5.78 13.31
N ALA A 67 -11.77 -4.55 13.44
CA ALA A 67 -11.56 -3.51 12.42
C ALA A 67 -10.07 -3.16 12.24
N VAL A 68 -9.32 -3.07 13.35
CA VAL A 68 -7.87 -2.81 13.32
C VAL A 68 -7.13 -3.99 12.69
N ALA A 69 -7.47 -5.23 13.05
CA ALA A 69 -6.90 -6.43 12.45
C ALA A 69 -7.15 -6.49 10.94
N ALA A 70 -8.35 -6.13 10.48
CA ALA A 70 -8.68 -6.08 9.06
C ALA A 70 -7.82 -5.04 8.30
N ALA A 71 -7.61 -3.85 8.89
CA ALA A 71 -6.76 -2.82 8.29
C ALA A 71 -5.28 -3.27 8.18
N VAL A 72 -4.74 -3.85 9.26
CA VAL A 72 -3.38 -4.41 9.26
C VAL A 72 -3.24 -5.56 8.26
N GLN A 73 -4.22 -6.45 8.19
CA GLN A 73 -4.22 -7.56 7.24
C GLN A 73 -4.24 -7.08 5.79
N ALA A 74 -5.08 -6.08 5.48
CA ALA A 74 -5.12 -5.49 4.14
C ALA A 74 -3.76 -4.89 3.74
N TYR A 75 -3.08 -4.23 4.67
CA TYR A 75 -1.74 -3.70 4.44
C TYR A 75 -0.69 -4.81 4.23
N PHE A 76 -0.72 -5.89 5.01
CA PHE A 76 0.20 -7.03 4.83
C PHE A 76 0.00 -7.70 3.47
N ILE A 77 -1.25 -7.91 3.06
CA ILE A 77 -1.58 -8.44 1.72
C ILE A 77 -0.99 -7.53 0.63
N GLN A 78 -1.16 -6.21 0.75
CA GLN A 78 -0.61 -5.27 -0.23
C GLN A 78 0.92 -5.29 -0.25
N ARG A 79 1.58 -5.42 0.90
CA ARG A 79 3.04 -5.61 0.99
C ARG A 79 3.49 -6.87 0.25
N GLU A 80 2.79 -7.99 0.45
CA GLU A 80 3.09 -9.26 -0.20
C GLU A 80 2.91 -9.19 -1.72
N LEU A 81 1.85 -8.52 -2.19
CA LEU A 81 1.61 -8.26 -3.62
C LEU A 81 2.74 -7.41 -4.24
N CYS A 82 3.30 -6.48 -3.48
CA CYS A 82 4.48 -5.70 -3.88
C CYS A 82 5.82 -6.42 -3.63
N GLY A 83 5.82 -7.70 -3.22
CA GLY A 83 7.03 -8.52 -3.03
C GLY A 83 7.68 -8.44 -1.64
N MET A 84 7.13 -7.66 -0.71
CA MET A 84 7.67 -7.48 0.65
C MET A 84 7.04 -8.47 1.64
N ARG A 85 7.55 -9.71 1.65
CA ARG A 85 6.96 -10.82 2.43
C ARG A 85 7.40 -10.92 3.89
N ARG A 86 8.47 -10.22 4.27
CA ARG A 86 8.94 -10.16 5.66
C ARG A 86 8.23 -9.02 6.38
N HIS A 87 7.59 -9.35 7.50
CA HIS A 87 6.75 -8.41 8.26
C HIS A 87 7.36 -8.00 9.61
N ASP A 88 8.46 -8.61 10.05
CA ASP A 88 9.03 -8.36 11.39
C ASP A 88 9.39 -6.87 11.61
N ASP A 89 10.01 -6.24 10.62
CA ASP A 89 10.38 -4.82 10.70
C ASP A 89 9.16 -3.91 10.78
N VAL A 90 8.14 -4.17 9.95
CA VAL A 90 6.95 -3.32 9.93
C VAL A 90 6.06 -3.54 11.15
N ILE A 91 6.02 -4.76 11.70
CA ILE A 91 5.37 -5.06 12.98
C ILE A 91 5.99 -4.21 14.10
N ARG A 92 7.32 -4.13 14.13
CA ARG A 92 8.05 -3.33 15.12
C ARG A 92 7.88 -1.83 14.89
N GLU A 93 8.03 -1.37 13.65
CA GLU A 93 7.96 0.05 13.27
C GLU A 93 6.58 0.65 13.56
N MET A 94 5.50 -0.07 13.21
CA MET A 94 4.12 0.38 13.45
C MET A 94 3.62 0.06 14.86
N GLY A 95 4.41 -0.64 15.70
CA GLY A 95 4.02 -1.01 17.06
C GLY A 95 2.80 -1.93 17.13
N ILE A 96 2.67 -2.88 16.19
CA ILE A 96 1.46 -3.70 16.05
C ILE A 96 1.29 -4.62 17.27
N PRO A 97 0.20 -4.49 18.06
CA PRO A 97 0.03 -5.30 19.26
C PRO A 97 -0.17 -6.79 18.95
N LYS A 98 0.35 -7.69 19.80
CA LYS A 98 0.16 -9.15 19.68
C LYS A 98 -1.31 -9.56 19.57
N ARG A 99 -2.21 -8.85 20.28
CA ARG A 99 -3.66 -9.08 20.21
C ARG A 99 -4.26 -8.81 18.83
N ILE A 100 -3.64 -7.94 18.04
CA ILE A 100 -4.02 -7.69 16.64
C ILE A 100 -3.44 -8.78 15.74
N LEU A 101 -2.17 -9.12 15.93
CA LEU A 101 -1.52 -10.21 15.17
C LEU A 101 -2.26 -11.55 15.31
N ALA A 102 -2.69 -11.89 16.54
CA ALA A 102 -3.46 -13.10 16.83
C ALA A 102 -4.86 -13.13 16.16
N ARG A 103 -5.32 -12.02 15.59
CA ARG A 103 -6.62 -11.89 14.92
C ARG A 103 -6.51 -11.79 13.40
N LEU A 104 -5.29 -11.78 12.84
CA LEU A 104 -5.11 -11.77 11.40
C LEU A 104 -5.65 -13.07 10.79
N GLY A 105 -6.48 -12.96 9.76
CA GLY A 105 -7.09 -14.09 9.08
C GLY A 105 -8.30 -14.71 9.80
N ALA A 106 -8.65 -14.25 11.01
CA ALA A 106 -9.85 -14.69 11.70
C ALA A 106 -11.09 -13.99 11.10
N ARG A 107 -12.13 -14.76 10.79
CA ARG A 107 -13.46 -14.25 10.42
C ARG A 107 -14.46 -14.58 11.52
#